data_AF-A0A969LWP4-F1
#
_entry.id   AF-A0A969LWP4-F1
#
_cell.length_a   1.000
_cell.length_b   1.000
_cell.length_c   1.000
_cell.angle_alpha   90.00
_cell.angle_beta   90.00
_cell.angle_gamma   90.00
#
_symmetry.space_group_name_H-M   'P 1'
#
loop_
_entity.id
_entity.type
_entity.pdbx_description
1 polymer ?
#
loop_
_entity_poly.entity_id
_entity_poly.type
_entity_poly.pdbx_seq_one_letter_code
_entity_poly.pdbx_strand_id
1 'polypeptide(L)' 'MDLKIQSARLSEHAGFWDIAIDRGIIIQIASSIPVSAKTTLDANGKLVVYGINLSTLF' A
#
# COMPACT_ATOMS: atom_id res chain seq x y z
N MET A 1 -4.84 -12.54 -0.84
CA MET A 1 -4.11 -11.31 -0.48
C MET A 1 -3.77 -11.38 0.99
N ASP A 2 -2.52 -11.07 1.31
CA ASP A 2 -1.98 -11.15 2.66
C ASP A 2 -2.20 -9.83 3.43
N LEU A 3 -1.93 -8.70 2.77
CA LEU A 3 -2.00 -7.37 3.36
C LEU A 3 -2.82 -6.43 2.46
N LYS A 4 -3.71 -5.66 3.07
CA LYS A 4 -4.32 -4.47 2.47
C LYS A 4 -3.89 -3.24 3.26
N ILE A 5 -3.29 -2.25 2.61
CA ILE A 5 -3.08 -0.92 3.20
C ILE A 5 -4.21 -0.05 2.69
N GLN A 6 -5.01 0.54 3.58
CA GLN A 6 -6.13 1.40 3.22
C GLN A 6 -5.86 2.87 3.53
N SER A 7 -6.60 3.76 2.87
CA SER A 7 -6.53 5.21 3.09
C SER A 7 -5.11 5.79 2.89
N ALA A 8 -4.32 5.23 1.96
CA ALA A 8 -2.95 5.67 1.71
C ALA A 8 -2.91 6.90 0.79
N ARG A 9 -2.03 7.86 1.08
CA ARG A 9 -1.61 8.84 0.07
C ARG A 9 -0.41 8.31 -0.70
N LEU A 10 -0.42 8.51 -2.01
CA LEU A 10 0.69 8.17 -2.91
C LEU A 10 1.29 9.48 -3.44
N SER A 11 2.62 9.55 -3.60
CA SER A 11 3.31 10.79 -3.99
C SER A 11 2.91 11.31 -5.36
N GLU A 12 2.55 10.43 -6.29
CA GLU A 12 2.25 10.74 -7.68
C GLU A 12 0.73 10.79 -7.98
N HIS A 13 -0.11 10.53 -6.99
CA HIS A 13 -1.56 10.47 -7.17
C HIS A 13 -2.29 11.32 -6.13
N ALA A 14 -3.25 12.12 -6.60
CA ALA A 14 -4.19 12.80 -5.72
C ALA A 14 -5.15 11.77 -5.07
N GLY A 15 -5.66 12.11 -3.89
CA GLY A 15 -6.65 11.30 -3.17
C GLY A 15 -6.06 10.22 -2.26
N PHE A 16 -6.95 9.31 -1.81
CA PHE A 16 -6.63 8.18 -0.95
C PHE A 16 -6.83 6.87 -1.71
N TRP A 17 -5.95 5.92 -1.43
CA TRP A 17 -5.83 4.68 -2.18
C TRP A 17 -5.71 3.48 -1.25
N ASP A 18 -6.30 2.37 -1.68
CA ASP A 18 -6.08 1.05 -1.12
C ASP A 18 -5.02 0.33 -1.95
N ILE A 19 -4.11 -0.37 -1.27
CA ILE A 19 -3.01 -1.15 -1.86
C ILE A 19 -3.16 -2.60 -1.39
N ALA A 20 -3.33 -3.53 -2.31
CA ALA A 20 -3.35 -4.96 -2.01
C ALA A 20 -1.99 -5.59 -2.30
N ILE A 21 -1.50 -6.36 -1.33
CA ILE A 21 -0.23 -7.07 -1.37
C ILE A 21 -0.47 -8.55 -1.12
N ASP A 22 0.08 -9.40 -1.99
CA ASP A 22 0.05 -10.85 -1.88
C ASP A 22 1.46 -11.39 -2.10
N ARG A 23 1.96 -12.21 -1.17
CA ARG A 23 3.31 -12.80 -1.23
C ARG A 23 4.42 -11.76 -1.45
N GLY A 24 4.27 -10.58 -0.83
CA GLY A 24 5.23 -9.48 -0.90
C GLY A 24 5.17 -8.64 -2.18
N ILE A 25 4.22 -8.89 -3.08
CA ILE A 25 4.07 -8.18 -4.35
C ILE A 25 2.78 -7.35 -4.31
N ILE A 26 2.84 -6.11 -4.80
CA ILE A 26 1.65 -5.29 -5.00
C ILE A 26 0.85 -5.89 -6.18
N ILE A 27 -0.36 -6.36 -5.90
CA ILE A 27 -1.23 -6.99 -6.90
C ILE A 27 -2.33 -6.04 -7.40
N GLN A 28 -2.65 -4.99 -6.64
CA GLN A 28 -3.67 -4.00 -7.03
C GLN A 28 -3.47 -2.69 -6.26
N ILE A 29 -3.72 -1.56 -6.94
CA ILE A 29 -3.88 -0.24 -6.35
C ILE A 29 -5.20 0.33 -6.89
N ALA A 30 -6.10 0.74 -6.01
CA ALA A 30 -7.41 1.28 -6.39
C ALA A 30 -7.92 2.24 -5.31
N SER A 31 -8.89 3.10 -5.64
CA SER A 31 -9.51 4.00 -4.65
C SER A 31 -10.25 3.26 -3.54
N SER A 32 -10.69 2.02 -3.80
CA SER A 32 -11.25 1.10 -2.82
C SER A 32 -11.07 -0.33 -3.28
N ILE A 33 -10.60 -1.22 -2.39
CA ILE A 33 -10.51 -2.66 -2.66
C ILE A 33 -11.54 -3.38 -1.79
N PRO A 34 -12.61 -3.95 -2.40
CA PRO A 34 -13.75 -4.51 -1.65
C PRO A 34 -13.43 -5.87 -1.00
N VAL A 35 -12.35 -6.52 -1.41
CA VAL A 35 -11.96 -7.83 -0.91
C VAL A 35 -11.18 -7.69 0.40
N SER A 36 -11.47 -8.54 1.38
CA SER A 36 -10.75 -8.59 2.65
C SER A 36 -9.35 -9.20 2.49
N ALA A 37 -8.42 -8.71 3.31
CA ALA A 37 -7.07 -9.26 3.45
C ALA A 37 -6.93 -9.98 4.79
N LYS A 38 -5.96 -10.89 4.90
CA LYS A 38 -5.59 -11.49 6.19
C LYS A 38 -5.19 -10.42 7.22
N THR A 39 -4.49 -9.38 6.77
CA THR A 39 -4.13 -8.21 7.58
C THR A 39 -4.55 -6.94 6.86
N THR A 40 -5.18 -6.02 7.59
CA THR A 40 -5.49 -4.68 7.08
C THR A 40 -4.74 -3.65 7.93
N LEU A 41 -4.02 -2.76 7.27
CA LEU A 41 -3.32 -1.63 7.87
C LEU A 41 -3.95 -0.33 7.39
N ASP A 42 -4.35 0.53 8.31
CA ASP A 42 -4.85 1.86 7.96
C ASP A 42 -3.72 2.88 7.94
N ALA A 43 -3.43 3.43 6.75
CA ALA A 43 -2.45 4.49 6.60
C ALA A 43 -2.95 5.84 7.18
N ASN A 44 -4.24 5.98 7.50
CA ASN A 44 -4.85 7.18 8.08
C ASN A 44 -4.53 8.44 7.27
N GLY A 45 -4.55 8.34 5.94
CA GLY A 45 -4.22 9.44 5.04
C GLY A 45 -2.74 9.82 5.02
N LYS A 46 -1.83 9.00 5.60
CA LYS A 46 -0.39 9.25 5.53
C LYS A 46 0.19 8.82 4.19
N LEU A 47 1.31 9.45 3.84
CA LEU A 47 2.09 9.10 2.66
C LEU A 47 2.70 7.70 2.85
N VAL A 48 2.41 6.81 1.91
CA VAL A 48 3.05 5.49 1.81
C VAL A 48 4.11 5.58 0.72
N VAL A 49 5.32 5.17 1.05
CA VAL A 49 6.48 5.19 0.15
C VAL A 49 7.07 3.80 0.04
N TYR A 50 7.76 3.54 -1.07
CA TYR A 50 8.55 2.33 -1.20
C TYR A 50 9.60 2.27 -0.09
N GLY A 51 9.78 1.07 0.47
CA GLY A 51 10.87 0.82 1.42
C GLY A 51 12.21 1.12 0.75
N ILE A 52 13.05 1.89 1.43
CA ILE A 52 14.42 2.13 0.97
C ILE A 52 15.20 0.83 1.12
N ASN A 53 15.73 0.31 0.01
CA ASN A 53 16.71 -0.76 0.08
C ASN A 53 18.06 -0.18 0.51
N LEU A 54 18.40 -0.34 1.79
CA LEU A 54 19.65 0.18 2.35
C LEU A 54 20.91 -0.47 1.76
N SER A 55 20.78 -1.63 1.10
CA SER A 55 21.93 -2.33 0.48
C SER A 55 22.44 -1.68 -0.81
N THR A 56 21.70 -0.74 -1.40
CA THR A 56 22.11 -0.02 -2.62
C THR A 56 22.65 1.39 -2.33
N LEU A 57 22.79 1.76 -1.06
CA LEU A 57 23.23 3.10 -0.63
C LEU A 57 24.72 3.14 -0.20
N PHE A 58 25.45 2.03 -0.31
CA PHE A 58 26.87 1.91 0.04
C PHE A 58 27.64 1.19 -1.07
#